data_AF-A0A1V5F8N6-F1
#
_entry.id   AF-A0A1V5F8N6-F1
#
_cell.length_a   1.000
_cell.length_b   1.000
_cell.length_c   1.000
_cell.angle_alpha   90.00
_cell.angle_beta   90.00
_cell.angle_gamma   90.00
#
_symmetry.space_group_name_H-M   'P 1'
#
loop_
_entity.id
_entity.type
_entity.pdbx_description
1 polymer ?
#
loop_
_entity_poly.entity_id
_entity_poly.type
_entity_poly.pdbx_seq_one_letter_code
_entity_poly.pdbx_strand_id
1 'polypeptide(L)'
;MPPAAVPAIRLNAAHRAADSILAELVLTAYPILRDDADLRTALHAAGEAIGAAFDERRKRYPLRREFAATTVTLEGADEDLAERVRTLGFTCRNAAASR
;
A
#
# COMPACT_ATOMS: atom_id res chain seq x y z
N MET A 1 -5.57 4.38 18.70
CA MET A 1 -4.37 4.35 17.83
C MET A 1 -4.65 5.24 16.61
N PRO A 2 -3.71 6.09 16.13
CA PRO A 2 -3.96 6.94 14.97
C PRO A 2 -4.31 6.12 13.71
N PRO A 3 -5.15 6.64 12.81
CA PRO A 3 -5.58 5.90 11.61
C PRO A 3 -4.42 5.68 10.63
N ALA A 4 -4.57 4.71 9.71
CA ALA A 4 -3.70 4.60 8.55
C ALA A 4 -3.89 5.81 7.62
N ALA A 5 -2.83 6.18 6.90
CA ALA A 5 -2.91 7.23 5.88
C ALA A 5 -3.97 6.90 4.80
N VAL A 6 -4.13 5.62 4.49
CA VAL A 6 -5.19 5.09 3.62
C VAL A 6 -6.03 4.09 4.42
N PRO A 7 -7.08 4.54 5.13
CA PRO A 7 -7.87 3.67 6.00
C PRO A 7 -8.85 2.78 5.21
N ALA A 8 -9.19 3.15 3.98
CA ALA A 8 -10.11 2.40 3.14
C ALA A 8 -9.72 2.49 1.65
N ILE A 9 -9.92 1.38 0.93
CA ILE A 9 -9.77 1.29 -0.53
C ILE A 9 -11.03 0.63 -1.09
N ARG A 10 -11.56 1.16 -2.19
CA ARG A 10 -12.64 0.54 -2.95
C ARG A 10 -12.15 0.33 -4.38
N LEU A 11 -12.34 -0.88 -4.90
CA LEU A 11 -11.82 -1.28 -6.20
C LEU A 11 -12.81 -2.19 -6.92
N ASN A 12 -13.00 -1.92 -8.21
CA ASN A 12 -13.71 -2.82 -9.11
C ASN A 12 -12.72 -3.82 -9.72
N ALA A 13 -12.96 -5.10 -9.44
CA ALA A 13 -12.16 -6.23 -9.89
C ALA A 13 -12.76 -6.94 -11.12
N ALA A 14 -13.95 -6.55 -11.57
CA ALA A 14 -14.61 -7.17 -12.71
C ALA A 14 -13.70 -7.13 -13.96
N HIS A 15 -13.52 -8.28 -14.60
CA HIS A 15 -12.72 -8.44 -15.81
C HIS A 15 -11.24 -8.04 -15.67
N ARG A 16 -10.71 -8.00 -14.44
CA ARG A 16 -9.30 -7.70 -14.17
C ARG A 16 -8.55 -8.93 -13.69
N ALA A 17 -7.27 -9.02 -14.05
CA ALA A 17 -6.39 -10.07 -13.53
C ALA A 17 -6.11 -9.85 -12.04
N ALA A 18 -6.13 -10.94 -11.26
CA ALA A 18 -5.90 -10.90 -9.82
C ALA A 18 -4.61 -10.14 -9.45
N ASP A 19 -3.48 -10.46 -10.10
CA ASP A 19 -2.18 -9.84 -9.80
C ASP A 19 -2.18 -8.32 -10.01
N SER A 20 -2.93 -7.81 -10.99
CA SER A 20 -3.08 -6.36 -11.21
C SER A 20 -3.81 -5.70 -10.04
N ILE A 21 -4.85 -6.35 -9.51
CA ILE A 21 -5.59 -5.86 -8.35
C ILE A 21 -4.70 -5.89 -7.10
N LEU A 22 -3.98 -6.99 -6.86
CA LEU A 22 -3.09 -7.12 -5.71
C LEU A 22 -1.98 -6.07 -5.72
N ALA A 23 -1.35 -5.85 -6.89
CA ALA A 23 -0.33 -4.82 -7.05
C ALA A 23 -0.87 -3.41 -6.77
N GLU A 24 -2.05 -3.09 -7.32
CA GLU A 24 -2.71 -1.79 -7.09
C GLU A 24 -3.05 -1.58 -5.62
N LEU A 25 -3.59 -2.60 -4.92
CA LEU A 25 -3.92 -2.51 -3.50
C LEU A 25 -2.69 -2.25 -2.63
N VAL A 26 -1.60 -3.00 -2.85
CA VAL A 26 -0.35 -2.86 -2.10
C VAL A 26 0.25 -1.46 -2.29
N LEU A 27 0.33 -1.00 -3.54
CA LEU A 27 0.91 0.31 -3.85
C LEU A 27 0.02 1.48 -3.42
N THR A 28 -1.30 1.29 -3.41
CA THR A 28 -2.25 2.29 -2.89
C THR A 28 -2.15 2.39 -1.37
N ALA A 29 -2.05 1.26 -0.67
CA ALA A 29 -1.90 1.23 0.78
C ALA A 29 -0.53 1.80 1.21
N TYR A 30 0.51 1.56 0.41
CA TYR A 30 1.85 2.09 0.67
C TYR A 30 2.68 2.31 -0.62
N PRO A 31 2.90 3.57 -1.05
CA PRO A 31 3.63 3.87 -2.28
C PRO A 31 5.15 3.78 -2.08
N ILE A 32 5.68 2.56 -1.96
CA ILE A 32 7.11 2.28 -1.68
C ILE A 32 8.08 2.95 -2.67
N LEU A 33 7.65 3.14 -3.92
CA LEU A 33 8.46 3.79 -4.96
C LEU A 33 8.78 5.26 -4.64
N ARG A 34 7.92 5.93 -3.86
CA ARG A 34 8.19 7.29 -3.39
C ARG A 34 9.36 7.31 -2.42
N ASP A 35 9.40 6.36 -1.49
CA ASP A 35 10.49 6.26 -0.52
C ASP A 35 11.82 5.94 -1.21
N ASP A 36 11.80 5.05 -2.21
CA ASP A 36 12.99 4.72 -3.01
C ASP A 36 13.52 5.98 -3.73
N ALA A 37 12.64 6.73 -4.41
CA ALA A 37 13.02 7.95 -5.10
C ALA A 37 13.58 9.00 -4.12
N ASP A 38 12.88 9.23 -3.00
CA ASP A 38 13.28 10.17 -1.96
C ASP A 38 14.64 9.81 -1.35
N LEU A 39 14.89 8.51 -1.15
CA LEU A 39 16.17 8.01 -0.67
C LEU A 39 17.27 8.27 -1.70
N ARG A 40 17.08 7.87 -2.96
CA ARG A 40 18.08 8.08 -4.03
C ARG A 40 18.43 9.55 -4.18
N THR A 41 17.43 10.43 -4.22
CA THR A 41 17.63 11.89 -4.31
C THR A 41 18.42 12.42 -3.12
N ALA A 42 18.07 12.00 -1.89
CA ALA A 42 18.76 12.45 -0.69
C ALA A 42 20.22 12.01 -0.65
N LEU A 43 20.50 10.74 -0.95
CA LEU A 43 21.85 10.19 -0.91
C LEU A 43 22.73 10.78 -2.02
N HIS A 44 22.18 10.97 -3.22
CA HIS A 44 22.88 11.63 -4.31
C HIS A 44 23.28 13.07 -3.96
N ALA A 45 22.38 13.82 -3.30
CA ALA A 45 22.67 15.19 -2.89
C ALA A 45 23.65 15.30 -1.71
N ALA A 46 23.82 14.24 -0.92
CA ALA A 46 24.57 14.29 0.33
C ALA A 46 26.10 14.15 0.17
N GLY A 47 26.60 13.59 -0.94
CA GLY A 47 28.04 13.39 -1.16
C GLY A 47 28.71 12.65 0.01
N GLU A 48 29.75 13.23 0.60
CA GLU A 48 30.46 12.66 1.76
C GLU A 48 29.57 12.52 3.02
N ALA A 49 28.48 13.28 3.12
CA ALA A 49 27.54 13.23 4.24
C ALA A 49 26.45 12.15 4.09
N ILE A 50 26.63 11.17 3.20
CA ILE A 50 25.65 10.12 2.90
C ILE A 50 25.15 9.39 4.15
N GLY A 51 26.04 9.11 5.12
CA GLY A 51 25.68 8.44 6.36
C GLY A 51 24.69 9.26 7.20
N ALA A 52 24.97 10.55 7.40
CA ALA A 52 24.09 11.44 8.14
C ALA A 52 22.74 11.64 7.43
N ALA A 53 22.75 11.75 6.10
CA ALA A 53 21.53 11.87 5.30
C ALA A 53 20.64 10.61 5.39
N PHE A 54 21.24 9.42 5.38
CA PHE A 54 20.54 8.15 5.59
C PHE A 54 19.89 8.09 6.98
N ASP A 55 20.62 8.46 8.02
CA ASP A 55 20.12 8.44 9.40
C ASP A 55 18.99 9.43 9.63
N GLU A 56 19.08 10.66 9.10
CA GLU A 56 17.99 11.63 9.19
C GLU A 56 16.70 11.15 8.53
N ARG A 57 16.79 10.44 7.39
CA ARG A 57 15.63 9.82 6.74
C ARG A 57 15.00 8.74 7.61
N ARG A 58 15.81 7.91 8.29
CA ARG A 58 15.30 6.90 9.22
C ARG A 58 14.63 7.51 10.44
N LYS A 59 15.21 8.57 11.02
CA LYS A 59 14.62 9.29 12.16
C LYS A 59 13.29 9.95 11.82
N ARG A 60 13.14 10.45 10.59
CA ARG A 60 11.94 11.16 10.11
C ARG A 60 11.03 10.28 9.26
N TYR A 61 11.18 8.96 9.33
CA TYR A 61 10.39 8.06 8.50
C TYR A 61 8.90 8.21 8.84
N PRO A 62 8.02 8.38 7.83
CA PRO A 62 6.61 8.61 8.07
C PRO A 62 5.98 7.40 8.78
N LEU A 63 4.87 7.65 9.49
CA LEU A 63 4.10 6.57 10.11
C LEU A 63 3.60 5.61 9.02
N ARG A 64 4.19 4.42 8.96
CA ARG A 64 3.74 3.31 8.11
C ARG A 64 2.89 2.35 8.93
N ARG A 65 1.67 2.07 8.45
CA ARG A 65 0.81 1.04 9.02
C ARG A 65 0.91 -0.25 8.23
N GLU A 66 0.58 -1.35 8.88
CA GLU A 66 0.36 -2.65 8.24
C GLU A 66 -1.00 -2.68 7.55
N PHE A 67 -1.15 -3.59 6.58
CA PHE A 67 -2.35 -3.68 5.74
C PHE A 67 -3.64 -3.96 6.52
N ALA A 68 -3.54 -4.53 7.73
CA ALA A 68 -4.70 -4.76 8.60
C ALA A 68 -5.40 -3.45 9.01
N ALA A 69 -4.70 -2.31 8.98
CA ALA A 69 -5.26 -0.99 9.26
C ALA A 69 -6.02 -0.38 8.06
N THR A 70 -6.05 -1.06 6.91
CA THR A 70 -6.73 -0.63 5.69
C THR A 70 -7.86 -1.60 5.35
N THR A 71 -9.07 -1.08 5.18
CA THR A 71 -10.23 -1.89 4.77
C THR A 71 -10.45 -1.82 3.26
N VAL A 72 -10.40 -2.96 2.59
CA VAL A 72 -10.63 -3.10 1.15
C VAL A 72 -12.08 -3.55 0.90
N THR A 73 -12.74 -2.86 -0.02
CA THR A 73 -14.04 -3.26 -0.58
C THR A 73 -13.88 -3.60 -2.05
N LEU A 74 -14.08 -4.87 -2.42
CA LEU A 74 -13.97 -5.34 -3.80
C LEU A 74 -15.35 -5.48 -4.44
N GLU A 75 -15.52 -4.90 -5.62
CA GLU A 75 -16.70 -5.06 -6.47
C GLU A 75 -16.38 -6.03 -7.60
N GLY A 76 -17.26 -7.00 -7.87
CA GLY A 76 -17.07 -7.95 -8.98
C GLY A 76 -15.89 -8.92 -8.80
N ALA A 77 -15.38 -9.07 -7.58
CA ALA A 77 -14.38 -10.09 -7.24
C ALA A 77 -15.04 -11.44 -6.93
N ASP A 78 -14.36 -12.52 -7.27
CA ASP A 78 -14.65 -13.85 -6.75
C ASP A 78 -14.06 -14.03 -5.33
N GLU A 79 -14.38 -15.16 -4.70
CA GLU A 79 -13.89 -15.44 -3.34
C GLU A 79 -12.39 -15.76 -3.31
N ASP A 80 -11.83 -16.32 -4.38
CA ASP A 80 -10.37 -16.60 -4.48
C ASP A 80 -9.57 -15.29 -4.39
N LEU A 81 -9.95 -14.28 -5.16
CA LEU A 81 -9.32 -12.96 -5.08
C LEU A 81 -9.51 -12.32 -3.69
N ALA A 82 -10.70 -12.42 -3.11
CA ALA A 82 -10.96 -11.89 -1.78
C ALA A 82 -10.10 -12.57 -0.70
N GLU A 83 -9.92 -13.89 -0.77
CA GLU A 83 -9.06 -14.66 0.13
C GLU A 83 -7.59 -14.28 -0.02
N ARG A 84 -7.09 -14.10 -1.25
CA ARG A 84 -5.73 -13.61 -1.50
C ARG A 84 -5.49 -12.25 -0.86
N VAL A 85 -6.44 -11.32 -0.98
CA VAL A 85 -6.35 -9.99 -0.36
C VAL A 85 -6.32 -10.10 1.17
N ARG A 86 -7.11 -10.99 1.78
CA ARG A 86 -7.06 -11.24 3.24
C ARG A 86 -5.74 -11.89 3.65
N THR A 87 -5.21 -12.81 2.85
CA THR A 87 -3.92 -13.48 3.09
C THR A 87 -2.74 -12.51 3.07
N LEU A 88 -2.79 -11.48 2.23
CA LEU A 88 -1.82 -10.38 2.28
C LEU A 88 -1.89 -9.55 3.58
N GLY A 89 -2.98 -9.66 4.35
CA GLY A 89 -3.17 -8.99 5.64
C GLY A 89 -4.15 -7.82 5.60
N PHE A 90 -4.86 -7.58 4.49
CA PHE A 90 -5.91 -6.56 4.45
C PHE A 90 -7.19 -7.05 5.14
N THR A 91 -7.94 -6.12 5.74
CA THR A 91 -9.35 -6.37 6.06
C THR A 91 -10.15 -6.28 4.76
N CYS A 92 -10.71 -7.38 4.24
CA CYS A 92 -11.39 -7.41 2.94
C CYS A 92 -12.85 -7.85 3.02
N ARG A 93 -13.71 -7.15 2.28
CA ARG A 93 -15.12 -7.51 2.06
C ARG A 93 -15.50 -7.36 0.58
N ASN A 94 -16.37 -8.24 0.12
CA ASN A 94 -16.98 -8.14 -1.20
C ASN A 94 -18.22 -7.22 -1.13
N ALA A 95 -18.36 -6.33 -2.10
CA ALA A 95 -19.58 -5.57 -2.32
C ALA A 95 -20.54 -6.39 -3.20
N ALA A 96 -21.84 -6.29 -2.91
CA ALA A 96 -22.86 -6.83 -3.80
C ALA A 96 -22.74 -6.16 -5.17
N ALA A 97 -22.96 -6.93 -6.25
CA ALA A 97 -23.06 -6.37 -7.58
C ALA A 97 -24.19 -5.32 -7.59
N SER A 98 -23.87 -4.08 -7.95
CA SER A 98 -24.87 -3.04 -8.21
C SER A 98 -25.77 -3.54 -9.34
N ARG A 99 -27.08 -3.62 -9.07
CA ARG A 99 -28.11 -4.04 -10.03
C ARG A 99 -28.31 -3.02 -11.13
#